data_AF-A0A7L3MWF0-F1
#
_entry.id   AF-A0A7L3MWF0-F1
#
_cell.length_a   1.000
_cell.length_b   1.000
_cell.length_c   1.000
_cell.angle_alpha   90.00
_cell.angle_beta   90.00
_cell.angle_gamma   90.00
#
_symmetry.space_group_name_H-M   'P 1'
#
loop_
_entity.id
_entity.type
_entity.pdbx_description
1 polymer ?
#
loop_
_entity_poly.entity_id
_entity_poly.type
_entity_poly.pdbx_seq_one_letter_code
_entity_poly.pdbx_strand_id
1 'polypeptide(L)'
;PTMTFKQASMMAPEAPEATASTVPMSTMENSTEAAGPGESKEDMFTKLRDKFMNELNKIPLPPWALIAIAVVAGLLILTCCFCICKKCCCKKKKNKKEKGKGMKNAMNMKDMKSGNQDDDDAETGLTEGEGEEEEKEPENLGKLQFSLDYDFQANQLTVGILQAAELPALDMGGTSDPYVKVFLLPDKKKKYETKVQKKTLNPAFNETFTFKVPYQELGGKTLVMAIYDFDRFSKHDIIGEVKVPMNTVDLGQPIEEWRDLQSGEKEEPEKLGDICISLRYVPTAGKLTVCILEAKNLKKMDVGGLS
;
A
#
# COMPACT_ATOMS: atom_id res chain seq x y z
N PRO A 1 -57.02 52.21 -19.78
CA PRO A 1 -55.73 51.53 -20.08
C PRO A 1 -56.00 50.02 -20.29
N THR A 2 -56.62 49.51 -21.35
CA THR A 2 -56.33 49.61 -22.81
C THR A 2 -54.89 49.29 -23.19
N MET A 3 -54.66 48.05 -23.66
CA MET A 3 -53.80 47.59 -24.79
C MET A 3 -53.58 46.06 -24.62
N THR A 4 -54.44 45.13 -25.10
CA THR A 4 -54.61 44.54 -26.45
C THR A 4 -53.35 44.03 -27.20
N PHE A 5 -53.37 42.71 -27.46
CA PHE A 5 -53.03 41.96 -28.70
C PHE A 5 -51.62 42.10 -29.33
N LYS A 6 -50.94 40.96 -29.57
CA LYS A 6 -50.97 40.27 -30.89
C LYS A 6 -50.17 38.95 -30.91
N GLN A 7 -50.84 37.94 -31.45
CA GLN A 7 -50.32 36.69 -32.02
C GLN A 7 -50.51 36.80 -33.55
N ALA A 8 -49.52 36.36 -34.35
CA ALA A 8 -49.58 35.97 -35.77
C ALA A 8 -48.19 35.39 -36.11
N SER A 9 -47.96 34.14 -36.53
CA SER A 9 -48.54 33.26 -37.58
C SER A 9 -48.07 33.58 -39.00
N MET A 10 -47.86 32.49 -39.79
CA MET A 10 -47.70 32.37 -41.25
C MET A 10 -46.25 32.40 -41.77
N MET A 11 -45.77 31.60 -42.73
CA MET A 11 -46.30 30.48 -43.54
C MET A 11 -45.10 29.82 -44.28
N ALA A 12 -45.30 28.61 -44.81
CA ALA A 12 -44.38 27.78 -45.62
C ALA A 12 -44.06 28.34 -47.03
N PRO A 13 -43.31 27.65 -47.93
CA PRO A 13 -43.73 26.42 -48.65
C PRO A 13 -42.64 25.31 -48.68
N GLU A 14 -42.91 24.00 -48.70
CA GLU A 14 -43.51 23.11 -49.73
C GLU A 14 -42.55 22.71 -50.88
N ALA A 15 -42.53 21.40 -51.18
CA ALA A 15 -41.64 20.63 -52.05
C ALA A 15 -41.92 20.81 -53.57
N PRO A 16 -41.18 20.09 -54.45
CA PRO A 16 -41.85 18.96 -55.09
C PRO A 16 -40.99 17.69 -55.29
N GLU A 17 -41.72 16.59 -55.54
CA GLU A 17 -41.31 15.20 -55.80
C GLU A 17 -41.00 14.88 -57.28
N ALA A 18 -40.31 13.73 -57.44
CA ALA A 18 -40.39 12.71 -58.53
C ALA A 18 -39.79 13.08 -59.91
N THR A 19 -39.24 12.20 -60.75
CA THR A 19 -39.49 10.77 -61.04
C THR A 19 -38.30 10.12 -61.80
N ALA A 20 -37.96 8.88 -61.42
CA ALA A 20 -37.79 7.64 -62.20
C ALA A 20 -36.91 7.47 -63.46
N SER A 21 -36.20 6.32 -63.44
CA SER A 21 -35.86 5.37 -64.53
C SER A 21 -34.71 5.74 -65.48
N THR A 22 -33.66 4.93 -65.59
CA THR A 22 -33.70 3.62 -66.28
C THR A 22 -32.42 2.79 -66.03
N VAL A 23 -32.61 1.48 -65.81
CA VAL A 23 -31.65 0.36 -65.94
C VAL A 23 -31.43 0.06 -67.45
N PRO A 24 -30.43 -0.72 -67.94
CA PRO A 24 -30.06 -2.06 -67.43
C PRO A 24 -28.58 -2.50 -67.59
N MET A 25 -28.28 -3.71 -67.07
CA MET A 25 -27.36 -4.77 -67.58
C MET A 25 -25.90 -4.40 -67.90
N SER A 26 -24.88 -5.25 -67.76
CA SER A 26 -24.71 -6.63 -67.32
C SER A 26 -23.20 -6.92 -67.44
N THR A 27 -22.70 -7.82 -66.59
CA THR A 27 -21.64 -8.81 -66.85
C THR A 27 -20.22 -8.37 -67.24
N MET A 28 -19.29 -8.89 -66.43
CA MET A 28 -17.96 -9.46 -66.76
C MET A 28 -16.92 -8.43 -67.20
N GLU A 29 -15.87 -8.26 -66.42
CA GLU A 29 -14.51 -8.81 -66.62
C GLU A 29 -13.70 -8.35 -65.40
N ASN A 30 -12.64 -8.96 -64.88
CA ASN A 30 -11.85 -10.14 -65.17
C ASN A 30 -11.00 -10.31 -63.90
N SER A 31 -10.92 -11.52 -63.35
CA SER A 31 -9.90 -11.85 -62.35
C SER A 31 -8.52 -11.76 -63.01
N THR A 32 -7.47 -11.42 -62.27
CA THR A 32 -6.20 -12.18 -62.18
C THR A 32 -5.16 -11.39 -61.37
N GLU A 33 -4.86 -11.94 -60.18
CA GLU A 33 -3.58 -11.95 -59.43
C GLU A 33 -3.06 -10.61 -58.83
N ALA A 34 -2.48 -10.55 -57.63
CA ALA A 34 -1.69 -11.55 -56.91
C ALA A 34 -1.59 -11.28 -55.38
N ALA A 35 -1.15 -12.34 -54.68
CA ALA A 35 -0.41 -12.38 -53.41
C ALA A 35 -1.17 -12.23 -52.07
N GLY A 36 -1.06 -13.31 -51.26
CA GLY A 36 -1.60 -13.43 -49.89
C GLY A 36 -0.68 -12.86 -48.80
N PRO A 37 -0.67 -13.48 -47.59
CA PRO A 37 -1.50 -13.02 -46.48
C PRO A 37 -0.66 -12.47 -45.32
N GLY A 38 -1.08 -11.34 -44.76
CA GLY A 38 -0.57 -10.83 -43.49
C GLY A 38 -1.74 -10.41 -42.60
N GLU A 39 -2.29 -11.35 -41.83
CA GLU A 39 -3.36 -11.06 -40.87
C GLU A 39 -2.81 -10.16 -39.76
N SER A 40 -3.32 -8.94 -39.71
CA SER A 40 -3.02 -7.97 -38.67
C SER A 40 -3.78 -8.34 -37.38
N LYS A 41 -3.19 -8.07 -36.20
CA LYS A 41 -3.85 -8.30 -34.88
C LYS A 41 -5.19 -7.55 -34.75
N GLU A 42 -5.38 -6.50 -35.54
CA GLU A 42 -6.59 -5.69 -35.56
C GLU A 42 -7.77 -6.47 -36.14
N ASP A 43 -7.57 -7.19 -37.25
CA ASP A 43 -8.61 -8.01 -37.93
C ASP A 43 -9.10 -9.18 -37.06
N MET A 44 -8.22 -9.75 -36.24
CA MET A 44 -8.56 -10.84 -35.34
C MET A 44 -9.39 -10.33 -34.16
N PHE A 45 -9.09 -9.14 -33.63
CA PHE A 45 -9.85 -8.53 -32.53
C PHE A 45 -11.25 -8.09 -32.98
N THR A 46 -11.39 -7.52 -34.18
CA THR A 46 -12.71 -7.19 -34.76
C THR A 46 -13.54 -8.44 -35.03
N LYS A 47 -12.95 -9.50 -35.61
CA LYS A 47 -13.67 -10.79 -35.78
C LYS A 47 -14.15 -11.39 -34.45
N LEU A 48 -13.35 -11.31 -33.38
CA LEU A 48 -13.78 -11.78 -32.06
C LEU A 48 -14.89 -10.91 -31.47
N ARG A 49 -14.77 -9.57 -31.59
CA ARG A 49 -15.77 -8.62 -31.13
C ARG A 49 -17.11 -8.83 -31.83
N ASP A 50 -17.11 -9.00 -33.15
CA ASP A 50 -18.33 -9.14 -33.94
C ASP A 50 -19.02 -10.47 -33.67
N LYS A 51 -18.24 -11.55 -33.46
CA LYS A 51 -18.76 -12.86 -33.06
C LYS A 51 -19.37 -12.84 -31.66
N PHE A 52 -18.78 -12.07 -30.75
CA PHE A 52 -19.27 -11.90 -29.38
C PHE A 52 -20.54 -11.02 -29.30
N MET A 53 -20.60 -9.93 -30.08
CA MET A 53 -21.79 -9.07 -30.17
C MET A 53 -22.98 -9.78 -30.83
N ASN A 54 -22.72 -10.67 -31.79
CA ASN A 54 -23.76 -11.48 -32.42
C ASN A 54 -24.35 -12.55 -31.49
N GLU A 55 -23.54 -13.09 -30.57
CA GLU A 55 -24.02 -14.01 -29.53
C GLU A 55 -24.75 -13.30 -28.39
N LEU A 56 -24.36 -12.07 -28.03
CA LEU A 56 -25.04 -11.25 -27.03
C LEU A 56 -26.46 -10.82 -27.44
N ASN A 57 -26.72 -10.66 -28.73
CA ASN A 57 -28.05 -10.31 -29.27
C ASN A 57 -29.05 -11.48 -29.27
N LYS A 58 -28.62 -12.71 -28.96
CA LYS A 58 -29.51 -13.88 -28.84
C LYS A 58 -30.15 -14.03 -27.47
N ILE A 59 -29.70 -13.26 -26.48
CA ILE A 59 -30.22 -13.31 -25.11
C ILE A 59 -31.29 -12.20 -24.99
N PRO A 60 -32.55 -12.52 -24.68
CA PRO A 60 -33.64 -11.54 -24.63
C PRO A 60 -33.56 -10.72 -23.34
N LEU A 61 -32.49 -9.94 -23.19
CA LEU A 61 -32.32 -9.00 -22.09
C LEU A 61 -32.37 -7.57 -22.65
N PRO A 62 -33.07 -6.65 -21.96
CA PRO A 62 -33.15 -5.28 -22.41
C PRO A 62 -31.75 -4.63 -22.43
N PRO A 63 -31.48 -3.69 -23.35
CA PRO A 63 -30.15 -3.13 -23.56
C PRO A 63 -29.46 -2.58 -22.29
N TRP A 64 -30.24 -2.04 -21.35
CA TRP A 64 -29.73 -1.54 -20.06
C TRP A 64 -29.17 -2.65 -19.16
N ALA A 65 -29.71 -3.86 -19.22
CA ALA A 65 -29.25 -5.00 -18.42
C ALA A 65 -27.91 -5.55 -18.94
N LEU A 66 -27.69 -5.53 -20.26
CA LEU A 66 -26.41 -5.90 -20.85
C LEU A 66 -25.30 -4.91 -20.48
N ILE A 67 -25.60 -3.61 -20.47
CA ILE A 67 -24.68 -2.57 -20.00
C ILE A 67 -24.36 -2.76 -18.52
N ALA A 68 -25.36 -3.05 -17.69
CA ALA A 68 -25.16 -3.32 -16.26
C ALA A 68 -24.25 -4.54 -16.02
N ILE A 69 -24.46 -5.63 -16.75
CA ILE A 69 -23.62 -6.84 -16.66
C ILE A 69 -22.19 -6.54 -17.13
N ALA A 70 -22.02 -5.77 -18.21
CA ALA A 70 -20.70 -5.38 -18.71
C ALA A 70 -19.95 -4.48 -17.70
N VAL A 71 -20.65 -3.56 -17.03
CA VAL A 71 -20.07 -2.73 -15.96
C VAL A 71 -19.68 -3.59 -14.76
N VAL A 72 -20.53 -4.51 -14.32
CA VAL A 72 -20.23 -5.44 -13.21
C VAL A 72 -19.05 -6.35 -13.55
N ALA A 73 -19.02 -6.91 -14.76
CA ALA A 73 -17.89 -7.72 -15.24
C ALA A 73 -16.61 -6.89 -15.34
N GLY A 74 -16.69 -5.64 -15.83
CA GLY A 74 -15.57 -4.70 -15.87
C GLY A 74 -15.04 -4.39 -14.47
N LEU A 75 -15.91 -4.14 -13.49
CA LEU A 75 -15.53 -3.90 -12.10
C LEU A 75 -14.93 -5.16 -11.45
N LEU A 76 -15.44 -6.35 -11.75
CA LEU A 76 -14.87 -7.62 -11.28
C LEU A 76 -13.49 -7.90 -11.89
N ILE A 77 -13.30 -7.60 -13.17
CA ILE A 77 -11.99 -7.71 -13.83
C ILE A 77 -11.02 -6.68 -13.24
N LEU A 78 -11.45 -5.44 -13.03
CA LEU A 78 -10.60 -4.37 -12.50
C LEU A 78 -10.20 -4.66 -11.04
N THR A 79 -11.11 -5.16 -10.22
CA THR A 79 -10.81 -5.61 -8.85
C THR A 79 -9.94 -6.87 -8.83
N CYS A 80 -10.17 -7.84 -9.72
CA CYS A 80 -9.31 -9.01 -9.86
C CYS A 80 -7.90 -8.63 -10.31
N CYS A 81 -7.77 -7.73 -11.29
CA CYS A 81 -6.50 -7.15 -11.73
C CYS A 81 -5.81 -6.38 -10.61
N PHE A 82 -6.53 -5.58 -9.81
CA PHE A 82 -5.98 -4.89 -8.65
C PHE A 82 -5.49 -5.88 -7.58
N CYS A 83 -6.25 -6.94 -7.29
CA CYS A 83 -5.88 -8.01 -6.37
C CYS A 83 -4.66 -8.81 -6.86
N ILE A 84 -4.57 -9.10 -8.17
CA ILE A 84 -3.42 -9.76 -8.78
C ILE A 84 -2.21 -8.84 -8.77
N CYS A 85 -2.36 -7.55 -9.09
CA CYS A 85 -1.29 -6.56 -8.99
C CYS A 85 -0.79 -6.42 -7.55
N LYS A 86 -1.67 -6.37 -6.54
CA LYS A 86 -1.28 -6.36 -5.12
C LYS A 86 -0.58 -7.66 -4.72
N LYS A 87 -1.09 -8.82 -5.13
CA LYS A 87 -0.48 -10.15 -4.82
C LYS A 87 0.85 -10.39 -5.55
N CYS A 88 1.02 -9.85 -6.75
CA CYS A 88 2.27 -9.93 -7.54
C CYS A 88 3.31 -8.89 -7.09
N CYS A 89 2.90 -7.67 -6.72
CA CYS A 89 3.81 -6.66 -6.14
C CYS A 89 4.27 -7.04 -4.73
N CYS A 90 3.39 -7.61 -3.90
CA CYS A 90 3.78 -8.13 -2.58
C CYS A 90 4.63 -9.41 -2.66
N LYS A 91 4.50 -10.24 -3.71
CA LYS A 91 5.38 -11.41 -3.92
C LYS A 91 6.76 -11.05 -4.48
N LYS A 92 6.90 -9.94 -5.22
CA LYS A 92 8.21 -9.50 -5.75
C LYS A 92 9.18 -9.06 -4.65
N LYS A 93 8.70 -8.70 -3.45
CA LYS A 93 9.57 -8.46 -2.28
C LYS A 93 10.08 -9.73 -1.60
N LYS A 94 9.53 -10.93 -1.86
CA LYS A 94 10.11 -12.19 -1.34
C LYS A 94 11.18 -12.81 -2.23
N ASN A 95 11.15 -12.61 -3.54
CA ASN A 95 12.09 -13.27 -4.47
C ASN A 95 13.24 -12.38 -5.01
N LYS A 96 13.35 -11.11 -4.61
CA LYS A 96 14.44 -10.21 -5.07
C LYS A 96 15.62 -10.11 -4.09
N LYS A 97 15.64 -10.87 -2.98
CA LYS A 97 16.77 -10.89 -2.04
C LYS A 97 17.83 -11.97 -2.36
N GLU A 98 17.53 -12.93 -3.24
CA GLU A 98 18.47 -14.05 -3.55
C GLU A 98 19.26 -13.94 -4.87
N LYS A 99 19.09 -12.89 -5.69
CA LYS A 99 19.80 -12.78 -6.99
C LYS A 99 20.60 -11.48 -7.15
N GLY A 100 21.33 -11.09 -6.10
CA GLY A 100 22.19 -9.90 -6.09
C GLY A 100 23.66 -10.14 -5.72
N LYS A 101 24.10 -11.37 -5.44
CA LYS A 101 25.52 -11.68 -5.20
C LYS A 101 26.08 -12.40 -6.43
N GLY A 102 26.59 -11.62 -7.38
CA GLY A 102 27.24 -12.15 -8.56
C GLY A 102 27.91 -11.05 -9.36
N MET A 103 29.23 -10.96 -9.21
CA MET A 103 30.16 -10.27 -10.08
C MET A 103 30.30 -8.75 -9.90
N LYS A 104 31.37 -8.35 -9.20
CA LYS A 104 32.48 -7.51 -9.71
C LYS A 104 33.28 -6.95 -8.52
N ASN A 105 34.46 -7.51 -8.27
CA ASN A 105 35.63 -6.68 -8.04
C ASN A 105 36.89 -7.44 -8.46
N ALA A 106 37.53 -6.90 -9.49
CA ALA A 106 38.82 -7.33 -9.97
C ALA A 106 39.90 -6.45 -9.31
N MET A 107 41.05 -7.09 -9.06
CA MET A 107 42.39 -6.51 -8.83
C MET A 107 42.69 -5.88 -7.46
N ASN A 108 43.43 -6.62 -6.60
CA ASN A 108 44.82 -6.29 -6.28
C ASN A 108 45.59 -7.53 -5.74
N MET A 109 46.91 -7.40 -5.70
CA MET A 109 47.97 -8.40 -5.80
C MET A 109 48.79 -8.47 -4.51
N LYS A 110 49.61 -9.55 -4.37
CA LYS A 110 50.68 -9.83 -3.38
C LYS A 110 50.19 -10.36 -2.01
N ASP A 111 50.74 -11.42 -1.41
CA ASP A 111 52.13 -11.92 -1.38
C ASP A 111 52.24 -13.46 -1.35
N MET A 112 53.49 -13.93 -1.44
CA MET A 112 53.97 -15.26 -1.82
C MET A 112 54.50 -16.04 -0.60
N LYS A 113 54.37 -17.39 -0.64
CA LYS A 113 55.17 -18.44 0.07
C LYS A 113 54.75 -18.74 1.52
N SER A 114 54.69 -19.96 2.07
CA SER A 114 55.27 -21.32 1.86
C SER A 114 54.32 -22.30 2.60
N GLY A 115 53.93 -23.50 2.14
CA GLY A 115 54.72 -24.73 2.04
C GLY A 115 54.16 -25.85 2.96
N ASN A 116 53.95 -27.04 2.38
CA ASN A 116 53.74 -28.41 2.93
C ASN A 116 52.38 -28.92 3.48
N GLN A 117 51.78 -29.90 2.75
CA GLN A 117 51.63 -31.36 3.03
C GLN A 117 51.32 -31.82 4.49
N ASP A 118 50.50 -32.83 4.81
CA ASP A 118 49.74 -33.90 4.12
C ASP A 118 48.58 -34.35 5.08
N ASP A 119 47.55 -34.98 4.50
CA ASP A 119 46.66 -36.07 4.98
C ASP A 119 46.34 -36.30 6.48
N ASP A 120 45.04 -36.38 6.84
CA ASP A 120 44.47 -37.56 7.52
C ASP A 120 42.93 -37.51 7.63
N ASP A 121 42.34 -38.69 7.49
CA ASP A 121 40.93 -39.04 7.36
C ASP A 121 40.09 -39.04 8.67
N ALA A 122 38.77 -38.98 8.46
CA ALA A 122 37.69 -39.61 9.23
C ALA A 122 37.14 -38.99 10.54
N GLU A 123 35.87 -38.56 10.40
CA GLU A 123 34.71 -39.06 11.17
C GLU A 123 34.22 -38.29 12.43
N THR A 124 33.16 -37.50 12.15
CA THR A 124 31.94 -37.25 12.92
C THR A 124 32.01 -37.11 14.45
N GLY A 125 31.77 -35.88 14.91
CA GLY A 125 31.34 -35.58 16.28
C GLY A 125 30.41 -34.38 16.27
N LEU A 126 29.15 -34.61 16.61
CA LEU A 126 28.04 -33.66 16.65
C LEU A 126 28.38 -32.47 17.56
N THR A 127 28.53 -31.28 17.00
CA THR A 127 28.52 -30.02 17.78
C THR A 127 27.22 -29.29 17.52
N GLU A 128 26.60 -28.94 18.63
CA GLU A 128 25.29 -28.35 18.80
C GLU A 128 25.15 -27.11 17.92
N GLY A 129 24.06 -27.07 17.14
CA GLY A 129 23.68 -25.90 16.37
C GLY A 129 23.26 -24.80 17.32
N GLU A 130 24.21 -23.98 17.74
CA GLU A 130 23.94 -22.61 18.15
C GLU A 130 23.25 -21.94 16.95
N GLY A 131 21.97 -21.62 17.14
CA GLY A 131 21.21 -20.88 16.15
C GLY A 131 21.96 -19.58 15.89
N GLU A 132 22.57 -19.47 14.72
CA GLU A 132 22.98 -18.22 14.15
C GLU A 132 21.75 -17.31 14.18
N GLU A 133 21.72 -16.40 15.15
CA GLU A 133 20.86 -15.23 15.09
C GLU A 133 21.27 -14.55 13.78
N GLU A 134 20.43 -14.72 12.75
CA GLU A 134 20.50 -13.89 11.55
C GLU A 134 20.38 -12.45 12.04
N GLU A 135 21.52 -11.79 12.24
CA GLU A 135 21.62 -10.35 12.28
C GLU A 135 21.02 -9.87 10.95
N LYS A 136 19.72 -9.56 10.97
CA LYS A 136 19.09 -8.82 9.90
C LYS A 136 19.90 -7.55 9.75
N GLU A 137 20.70 -7.47 8.69
CA GLU A 137 21.37 -6.22 8.35
C GLU A 137 20.34 -5.09 8.46
N PRO A 138 20.66 -4.00 9.17
CA PRO A 138 19.71 -2.94 9.44
C PRO A 138 19.17 -2.48 8.10
N GLU A 139 17.91 -2.83 7.82
CA GLU A 139 17.22 -2.30 6.67
C GLU A 139 17.30 -0.77 6.84
N ASN A 140 17.94 -0.06 5.91
CA ASN A 140 18.08 1.39 6.03
C ASN A 140 16.68 1.99 5.87
N LEU A 141 16.02 2.28 7.00
CA LEU A 141 14.69 2.87 7.07
C LEU A 141 14.75 4.40 6.97
N GLY A 142 15.95 4.96 6.83
CA GLY A 142 16.23 6.38 6.78
C GLY A 142 16.55 6.97 8.15
N LYS A 143 16.59 8.31 8.21
CA LYS A 143 16.92 9.09 9.40
C LYS A 143 15.88 10.17 9.64
N LEU A 144 15.66 10.53 10.91
CA LEU A 144 14.79 11.62 11.32
C LEU A 144 15.60 12.67 12.08
N GLN A 145 15.46 13.94 11.68
CA GLN A 145 15.95 15.10 12.41
C GLN A 145 14.83 15.71 13.24
N PHE A 146 15.08 15.86 14.53
CA PHE A 146 14.15 16.48 15.46
C PHE A 146 14.90 17.38 16.44
N SER A 147 14.15 18.27 17.08
CA SER A 147 14.62 19.09 18.19
C SER A 147 13.77 18.87 19.43
N LEU A 148 14.40 18.95 20.60
CA LEU A 148 13.78 18.83 21.90
C LEU A 148 14.18 20.01 22.76
N ASP A 149 13.20 20.67 23.35
CA ASP A 149 13.41 21.78 24.26
C ASP A 149 12.41 21.69 25.42
N TYR A 150 12.85 21.97 26.64
CA TYR A 150 11.99 21.92 27.82
C TYR A 150 11.91 23.28 28.51
N ASP A 151 10.70 23.83 28.58
CA ASP A 151 10.45 25.06 29.30
C ASP A 151 10.07 24.74 30.76
N PHE A 152 11.00 24.99 31.67
CA PHE A 152 10.83 24.82 33.11
C PHE A 152 9.84 25.80 33.74
N GLN A 153 9.61 26.97 33.13
CA GLN A 153 8.65 27.96 33.64
C GLN A 153 7.22 27.53 33.29
N ALA A 154 7.00 27.10 32.04
CA ALA A 154 5.69 26.67 31.57
C ALA A 154 5.39 25.17 31.80
N ASN A 155 6.36 24.39 32.31
CA ASN A 155 6.26 22.94 32.50
C ASN A 155 5.81 22.21 31.23
N GLN A 156 6.46 22.51 30.11
CA GLN A 156 6.09 21.96 28.80
C GLN A 156 7.33 21.51 28.02
N LEU A 157 7.22 20.33 27.41
CA LEU A 157 8.19 19.81 26.45
C LEU A 157 7.78 20.25 25.05
N THR A 158 8.68 20.92 24.34
CA THR A 158 8.57 21.32 22.96
C THR A 158 9.35 20.31 22.10
N VAL A 159 8.68 19.69 21.13
CA VAL A 159 9.24 18.73 20.19
C VAL A 159 9.12 19.29 18.79
N GLY A 160 10.23 19.62 18.15
CA GLY A 160 10.30 20.04 16.76
C GLY A 160 10.60 18.87 15.84
N ILE A 161 9.77 18.65 14.83
CA ILE A 161 10.03 17.70 13.74
C ILE A 161 10.51 18.51 12.54
N LEU A 162 11.81 18.44 12.23
CA LEU A 162 12.41 19.25 11.17
C LEU A 162 12.24 18.57 9.82
N GLN A 163 12.91 17.43 9.63
CA GLN A 163 12.94 16.71 8.36
C GLN A 163 13.31 15.25 8.54
N ALA A 164 12.99 14.42 7.55
CA ALA A 164 13.50 13.07 7.45
C ALA A 164 14.29 12.90 6.15
N ALA A 165 15.23 11.97 6.14
CA ALA A 165 16.10 11.69 5.01
C ALA A 165 16.16 10.19 4.71
N GLU A 166 16.37 9.84 3.45
CA GLU A 166 16.59 8.46 2.98
C GLU A 166 15.44 7.50 3.32
N LEU A 167 14.20 7.97 3.31
CA LEU A 167 13.06 7.09 3.57
C LEU A 167 12.88 6.05 2.45
N PRO A 168 12.48 4.80 2.77
CA PRO A 168 12.19 3.78 1.78
C PRO A 168 10.93 4.12 0.99
N ALA A 169 10.97 3.93 -0.32
CA ALA A 169 9.79 4.03 -1.16
C ALA A 169 8.85 2.83 -0.94
N LEU A 170 7.66 3.08 -0.38
CA LEU A 170 6.64 2.04 -0.19
C LEU A 170 5.55 2.08 -1.28
N ASP A 171 5.30 3.23 -1.92
CA ASP A 171 4.33 3.31 -3.01
C ASP A 171 4.81 2.64 -4.29
N MET A 172 3.86 2.15 -5.09
CA MET A 172 4.12 1.62 -6.44
C MET A 172 4.82 2.64 -7.36
N GLY A 173 4.74 3.93 -7.05
CA GLY A 173 5.38 5.01 -7.80
C GLY A 173 6.86 5.24 -7.47
N GLY A 174 7.45 4.49 -6.53
CA GLY A 174 8.83 4.72 -6.09
C GLY A 174 8.98 5.96 -5.21
N THR A 175 7.87 6.47 -4.66
CA THR A 175 7.81 7.56 -3.69
C THR A 175 7.11 7.07 -2.42
N SER A 176 7.01 7.94 -1.43
CA SER A 176 6.11 7.78 -0.29
C SER A 176 5.45 9.13 0.02
N ASP A 177 4.35 9.10 0.74
CA ASP A 177 3.64 10.24 1.30
C ASP A 177 3.86 10.28 2.84
N PRO A 178 5.09 10.54 3.33
CA PRO A 178 5.41 10.41 4.74
C PRO A 178 4.75 11.48 5.63
N TYR A 179 4.39 11.06 6.84
CA TYR A 179 3.99 11.93 7.95
C TYR A 179 4.43 11.32 9.30
N VAL A 180 4.64 12.15 10.31
CA VAL A 180 5.17 11.72 11.61
C VAL A 180 4.08 11.81 12.67
N LYS A 181 3.90 10.74 13.43
CA LYS A 181 3.12 10.72 14.67
C LYS A 181 4.04 10.86 15.87
N VAL A 182 3.74 11.81 16.73
CA VAL A 182 4.51 12.11 17.94
C VAL A 182 3.63 11.87 19.17
N PHE A 183 4.10 11.01 20.08
CA PHE A 183 3.38 10.71 21.32
C PHE A 183 4.36 10.34 22.45
N LEU A 184 3.91 10.47 23.70
CA LEU A 184 4.69 10.12 24.88
C LEU A 184 4.16 8.83 25.51
N LEU A 185 5.01 7.83 25.71
CA LEU A 185 4.66 6.65 26.50
C LEU A 185 4.89 6.93 28.00
N PRO A 186 4.03 6.42 28.90
CA PRO A 186 2.90 5.50 28.65
C PRO A 186 1.60 6.19 28.19
N ASP A 187 1.53 7.52 28.17
CA ASP A 187 0.31 8.28 27.82
C ASP A 187 0.03 8.30 26.30
N LYS A 188 -0.49 7.18 25.78
CA LYS A 188 -0.89 7.05 24.37
C LYS A 188 -2.07 7.95 23.95
N LYS A 189 -2.67 8.74 24.85
CA LYS A 189 -3.88 9.53 24.56
C LYS A 189 -3.55 10.81 23.78
N LYS A 190 -2.43 11.46 24.09
CA LYS A 190 -2.00 12.69 23.41
C LYS A 190 -1.08 12.34 22.25
N LYS A 191 -1.67 12.30 21.05
CA LYS A 191 -0.97 12.07 19.79
C LYS A 191 -1.02 13.35 18.96
N TYR A 192 0.13 13.77 18.44
CA TYR A 192 0.24 14.81 17.44
C TYR A 192 0.66 14.19 16.12
N GLU A 193 0.17 14.73 15.01
CA GLU A 193 0.52 14.25 13.67
C GLU A 193 0.96 15.46 12.83
N THR A 194 2.04 15.31 12.07
CA THR A 194 2.48 16.33 11.12
C THR A 194 1.58 16.34 9.88
N LYS A 195 1.74 17.37 9.05
CA LYS A 195 1.21 17.36 7.70
C LYS A 195 1.84 16.24 6.87
N VAL A 196 1.04 15.68 5.99
CA VAL A 196 1.47 14.68 5.00
C VAL A 196 2.24 15.40 3.89
N GLN A 197 3.49 14.99 3.68
CA GLN A 197 4.29 15.47 2.57
C GLN A 197 4.20 14.47 1.42
N LYS A 198 3.68 14.90 0.27
CA LYS A 198 3.36 13.97 -0.82
C LYS A 198 4.57 13.73 -1.72
N LYS A 199 4.72 12.48 -2.16
CA LYS A 199 5.67 11.99 -3.17
C LYS A 199 7.10 12.41 -2.89
N THR A 200 7.55 12.24 -1.65
CA THR A 200 8.91 12.61 -1.23
C THR A 200 9.52 11.55 -0.32
N LEU A 201 10.81 11.28 -0.52
CA LEU A 201 11.61 10.41 0.35
C LEU A 201 12.45 11.22 1.36
N ASN A 202 12.47 12.56 1.20
CA ASN A 202 13.16 13.48 2.08
C ASN A 202 12.20 14.62 2.47
N PRO A 203 11.17 14.31 3.29
CA PRO A 203 10.18 15.31 3.69
C PRO A 203 10.78 16.35 4.65
N ALA A 204 10.47 17.62 4.42
CA ALA A 204 10.68 18.69 5.38
C ALA A 204 9.34 19.04 6.04
N PHE A 205 9.22 18.81 7.34
CA PHE A 205 8.01 19.10 8.12
C PHE A 205 8.08 20.50 8.72
N ASN A 206 9.16 20.80 9.45
CA ASN A 206 9.35 22.04 10.22
C ASN A 206 8.13 22.36 11.10
N GLU A 207 7.64 21.36 11.83
CA GLU A 207 6.47 21.48 12.72
C GLU A 207 6.88 21.27 14.16
N THR A 208 6.28 22.05 15.07
CA THR A 208 6.60 22.00 16.49
C THR A 208 5.36 21.64 17.31
N PHE A 209 5.50 20.70 18.22
CA PHE A 209 4.45 20.21 19.10
C PHE A 209 4.81 20.46 20.57
N THR A 210 3.82 20.78 21.38
CA THR A 210 4.02 21.10 22.80
C THR A 210 3.25 20.15 23.70
N PHE A 211 3.95 19.44 24.57
CA PHE A 211 3.40 18.54 25.57
C PHE A 211 3.47 19.17 26.96
N LYS A 212 2.30 19.46 27.54
CA LYS A 212 2.21 19.92 28.94
C LYS A 212 2.48 18.73 29.89
N VAL A 213 3.71 18.64 30.40
CA VAL A 213 4.18 17.56 31.27
C VAL A 213 5.16 18.13 32.30
N PRO A 214 4.91 17.95 33.61
CA PRO A 214 5.86 18.34 34.66
C PRO A 214 7.19 17.58 34.54
N TYR A 215 8.30 18.25 34.86
CA TYR A 215 9.65 17.67 34.74
C TYR A 215 9.81 16.39 35.58
N GLN A 216 9.19 16.34 36.75
CA GLN A 216 9.21 15.17 37.64
C GLN A 216 8.64 13.91 37.00
N GLU A 217 7.63 14.04 36.15
CA GLU A 217 7.04 12.90 35.44
C GLU A 217 7.79 12.57 34.16
N LEU A 218 8.60 13.49 33.65
CA LEU A 218 9.22 13.37 32.33
C LEU A 218 10.26 12.25 32.29
N GLY A 219 11.05 12.07 33.36
CA GLY A 219 12.07 11.02 33.44
C GLY A 219 11.52 9.60 33.29
N GLY A 220 10.24 9.37 33.62
CA GLY A 220 9.58 8.08 33.42
C GLY A 220 8.92 7.90 32.05
N LYS A 221 9.04 8.88 31.14
CA LYS A 221 8.36 8.88 29.83
C LYS A 221 9.35 8.63 28.69
N THR A 222 8.82 8.08 27.61
CA THR A 222 9.57 7.86 26.36
C THR A 222 8.85 8.60 25.24
N LEU A 223 9.56 9.52 24.58
CA LEU A 223 9.07 10.16 23.38
C LEU A 223 9.19 9.18 22.22
N VAL A 224 8.09 8.99 21.49
CA VAL A 224 8.05 8.16 20.30
C VAL A 224 7.66 9.02 19.12
N MET A 225 8.50 9.00 18.09
CA MET A 225 8.29 9.66 16.81
C MET A 225 8.25 8.57 15.74
N ALA A 226 7.05 8.24 15.27
CA ALA A 226 6.84 7.17 14.30
C ALA A 226 6.46 7.77 12.95
N ILE A 227 7.21 7.42 11.91
CA ILE A 227 6.95 7.86 10.53
C ILE A 227 6.06 6.83 9.84
N TYR A 228 4.98 7.31 9.26
CA TYR A 228 4.01 6.53 8.49
C TYR A 228 3.95 7.03 7.07
N ASP A 229 3.63 6.13 6.15
CA ASP A 229 3.26 6.43 4.79
C ASP A 229 1.75 6.56 4.68
N PHE A 230 1.28 7.75 4.27
CA PHE A 230 -0.14 8.02 4.11
C PHE A 230 -0.66 7.35 2.84
N ASP A 231 -1.73 6.58 2.99
CA ASP A 231 -2.15 5.69 1.92
C ASP A 231 -3.67 5.80 1.71
N ARG A 232 -4.11 6.36 0.57
CA ARG A 232 -5.51 6.79 0.37
C ARG A 232 -6.53 5.65 0.39
N PHE A 233 -6.10 4.46 -0.02
CA PHE A 233 -6.97 3.30 -0.22
C PHE A 233 -6.53 2.07 0.59
N SER A 234 -5.56 2.24 1.50
CA SER A 234 -5.01 1.19 2.35
C SER A 234 -4.92 1.62 3.81
N LYS A 235 -4.55 0.68 4.69
CA LYS A 235 -3.97 1.04 5.99
C LYS A 235 -2.61 1.69 5.74
N HIS A 236 -2.32 2.77 6.46
CA HIS A 236 -1.03 3.45 6.40
C HIS A 236 0.09 2.52 6.88
N ASP A 237 1.18 2.45 6.11
CA ASP A 237 2.32 1.61 6.41
C ASP A 237 3.29 2.36 7.34
N ILE A 238 3.77 1.69 8.38
CA ILE A 238 4.83 2.26 9.23
C ILE A 238 6.16 2.12 8.50
N ILE A 239 6.87 3.24 8.33
CA ILE A 239 8.20 3.27 7.74
C ILE A 239 9.23 2.93 8.81
N GLY A 240 9.17 3.62 9.94
CA GLY A 240 10.06 3.40 11.07
C GLY A 240 9.71 4.30 12.24
N GLU A 241 10.34 4.05 13.39
CA GLU A 241 10.14 4.84 14.59
C GLU A 241 11.45 5.18 15.29
N VAL A 242 11.44 6.30 15.99
CA VAL A 242 12.50 6.71 16.92
C VAL A 242 11.90 6.78 18.32
N LYS A 243 12.49 6.01 19.24
CA LYS A 243 12.14 6.02 20.66
C LYS A 243 13.25 6.71 21.43
N VAL A 244 12.93 7.80 22.10
CA VAL A 244 13.87 8.57 22.91
C VAL A 244 13.39 8.52 24.36
N PRO A 245 14.09 7.77 25.24
CA PRO A 245 13.83 7.83 26.67
C PRO A 245 14.17 9.22 27.19
N MET A 246 13.23 9.91 27.84
CA MET A 246 13.50 11.27 28.32
C MET A 246 14.51 11.30 29.47
N ASN A 247 14.75 10.17 30.14
CA ASN A 247 15.80 10.03 31.16
C ASN A 247 17.23 10.16 30.60
N THR A 248 17.44 9.86 29.31
CA THR A 248 18.78 9.90 28.70
C THR A 248 19.08 11.23 28.03
N VAL A 249 18.11 12.14 28.00
CA VAL A 249 18.19 13.42 27.27
C VAL A 249 18.44 14.54 28.27
N ASP A 250 19.50 15.32 28.06
CA ASP A 250 19.76 16.51 28.86
C ASP A 250 18.95 17.70 28.34
N LEU A 251 17.78 17.92 28.96
CA LEU A 251 16.86 19.00 28.60
C LEU A 251 17.26 20.37 29.17
N GLY A 252 18.50 20.52 29.65
CA GLY A 252 19.03 21.82 30.08
C GLY A 252 19.25 22.81 28.93
N GLN A 253 19.36 22.32 27.70
CA GLN A 253 19.48 23.12 26.48
C GLN A 253 18.63 22.53 25.35
N PRO A 254 18.24 23.33 24.35
CA PRO A 254 17.63 22.81 23.13
C PRO A 254 18.56 21.82 22.45
N ILE A 255 18.10 20.58 22.28
CA ILE A 255 18.82 19.54 21.56
C ILE A 255 18.28 19.49 20.13
N GLU A 256 19.17 19.34 19.16
CA GLU A 256 18.83 19.04 17.78
C GLU A 256 19.76 17.95 17.28
N GLU A 257 19.21 16.81 16.86
CA GLU A 257 20.02 15.67 16.43
C GLU A 257 19.33 14.84 15.34
N TRP A 258 20.15 14.08 14.62
CA TRP A 258 19.70 13.05 13.69
C TRP A 258 19.69 11.70 14.38
N ARG A 259 18.59 10.95 14.22
CA ARG A 259 18.50 9.55 14.66
C ARG A 259 18.09 8.65 13.51
N ASP A 260 18.72 7.49 13.44
CA ASP A 260 18.33 6.43 12.50
C ASP A 260 16.97 5.85 12.91
N LEU A 261 16.14 5.56 11.90
CA LEU A 261 14.83 4.98 12.10
C LEU A 261 14.97 3.49 12.41
N GLN A 262 14.29 3.05 13.47
CA GLN A 262 14.19 1.64 13.81
C GLN A 262 12.93 1.04 13.19
N SER A 263 12.93 -0.28 12.98
CA SER A 263 11.75 -0.97 12.49
C SER A 263 10.63 -0.81 13.49
N GLY A 264 9.63 -0.01 13.14
CA GLY A 264 8.50 0.23 14.02
C GLY A 264 7.66 -1.03 14.16
N GLU A 265 7.35 -1.39 15.40
CA GLU A 265 6.30 -2.36 15.66
C GLU A 265 5.02 -1.78 15.04
N LYS A 266 4.51 -2.46 14.00
CA LYS A 266 3.20 -2.15 13.42
C LYS A 266 2.24 -2.06 14.59
N GLU A 267 1.57 -0.90 14.77
CA GLU A 267 0.58 -0.68 15.85
C GLU A 267 -0.16 -1.99 16.05
N GLU A 268 0.18 -2.70 17.13
CA GLU A 268 -0.46 -3.97 17.40
C GLU A 268 -1.95 -3.64 17.48
N PRO A 269 -2.80 -4.33 16.71
CA PRO A 269 -4.23 -4.13 16.83
C PRO A 269 -4.55 -4.24 18.31
N GLU A 270 -5.16 -3.18 18.86
CA GLU A 270 -5.44 -3.10 20.30
C GLU A 270 -5.96 -4.45 20.76
N LYS A 271 -5.21 -5.09 21.66
CA LYS A 271 -5.49 -6.48 22.04
C LYS A 271 -6.95 -6.57 22.50
N LEU A 272 -7.80 -7.17 21.67
CA LEU A 272 -9.25 -7.24 21.91
C LEU A 272 -9.62 -8.32 22.93
N GLY A 273 -8.62 -9.09 23.36
CA GLY A 273 -8.70 -10.19 24.29
C GLY A 273 -8.54 -11.54 23.59
N ASP A 274 -8.53 -12.57 24.42
CA ASP A 274 -8.27 -13.95 24.06
C ASP A 274 -9.54 -14.76 24.36
N ILE A 275 -9.98 -15.65 23.46
CA ILE A 275 -11.14 -16.53 23.67
C ILE A 275 -10.69 -17.98 23.51
N CYS A 276 -10.99 -18.81 24.52
CA CYS A 276 -10.76 -20.25 24.52
C CYS A 276 -12.02 -20.99 24.08
N ILE A 277 -11.90 -21.82 23.02
CA ILE A 277 -13.03 -22.54 22.42
C ILE A 277 -12.63 -24.00 22.19
N SER A 278 -13.52 -24.93 22.51
CA SER A 278 -13.40 -26.36 22.19
C SER A 278 -14.37 -26.72 21.06
N LEU A 279 -13.85 -27.38 20.02
CA LEU A 279 -14.62 -27.80 18.84
C LEU A 279 -14.71 -29.33 18.80
N ARG A 280 -15.90 -29.88 18.57
CA ARG A 280 -16.13 -31.32 18.38
C ARG A 280 -17.05 -31.56 17.20
N TYR A 281 -16.57 -32.24 16.16
CA TYR A 281 -17.37 -32.61 15.01
C TYR A 281 -17.68 -34.12 15.00
N VAL A 282 -18.92 -34.48 14.71
CA VAL A 282 -19.39 -35.86 14.53
C VAL A 282 -19.92 -36.03 13.10
N PRO A 283 -19.13 -36.61 12.17
CA PRO A 283 -19.49 -36.71 10.75
C PRO A 283 -20.76 -37.52 10.51
N THR A 284 -20.94 -38.63 11.24
CA THR A 284 -22.08 -39.54 11.09
C THR A 284 -23.44 -38.88 11.37
N ALA A 285 -23.45 -37.86 12.23
CA ALA A 285 -24.65 -37.10 12.58
C ALA A 285 -24.67 -35.70 11.95
N GLY A 286 -23.64 -35.33 11.18
CA GLY A 286 -23.47 -33.97 10.65
C GLY A 286 -23.40 -32.88 11.73
N LYS A 287 -23.04 -33.22 12.98
CA LYS A 287 -23.13 -32.31 14.13
C LYS A 287 -21.77 -31.72 14.51
N LEU A 288 -21.63 -30.40 14.43
CA LEU A 288 -20.53 -29.64 15.03
C LEU A 288 -20.97 -29.05 16.37
N THR A 289 -20.23 -29.32 17.43
CA THR A 289 -20.41 -28.73 18.75
C THR A 289 -19.28 -27.76 19.01
N VAL A 290 -19.64 -26.51 19.32
CA VAL A 290 -18.71 -25.44 19.67
C VAL A 290 -18.95 -25.08 21.14
N CYS A 291 -17.95 -25.32 21.99
CA CYS A 291 -17.99 -24.99 23.41
C CYS A 291 -17.11 -23.78 23.67
N ILE A 292 -17.70 -22.65 24.06
CA ILE A 292 -16.95 -21.47 24.51
C ILE A 292 -16.57 -21.73 25.97
N LEU A 293 -15.27 -21.82 26.25
CA LEU A 293 -14.75 -22.20 27.57
C LEU A 293 -14.54 -20.96 28.44
N GLU A 294 -13.72 -20.02 27.97
CA GLU A 294 -13.39 -18.80 28.70
C GLU A 294 -12.98 -17.68 27.74
N ALA A 295 -13.04 -16.43 28.21
CA ALA A 295 -12.47 -15.28 27.54
C ALA A 295 -11.69 -14.43 28.55
N LYS A 296 -10.50 -13.95 28.16
CA LYS A 296 -9.56 -13.21 29.02
C LYS A 296 -9.10 -11.94 28.31
N ASN A 297 -8.70 -10.93 29.08
CA ASN A 297 -8.16 -9.66 28.56
C ASN A 297 -9.06 -8.95 27.54
N LEU A 298 -10.39 -9.12 27.63
CA LEU A 298 -11.33 -8.50 26.69
C LEU A 298 -11.29 -6.97 26.82
N LYS A 299 -11.33 -6.30 25.67
CA LYS A 299 -11.41 -4.84 25.64
C LYS A 299 -12.74 -4.37 26.25
N LYS A 300 -12.67 -3.46 27.21
CA LYS A 300 -13.84 -2.82 27.82
C LYS A 300 -14.58 -1.96 26.78
N MET A 301 -15.83 -2.31 26.52
CA MET A 301 -16.69 -1.59 25.57
C MET A 301 -17.68 -0.64 26.26
N ASP A 302 -17.96 -0.83 27.54
CA ASP A 302 -18.89 0.00 28.29
C ASP A 302 -18.19 1.19 28.96
N VAL A 303 -18.86 2.34 28.92
CA VAL A 303 -18.35 3.62 29.43
C VAL A 303 -18.17 3.62 30.98
N GLY A 304 -18.61 2.58 31.69
CA GLY A 304 -18.72 2.53 33.15
C GLY A 304 -17.81 1.57 33.93
N GLY A 305 -17.22 0.54 33.31
CA GLY A 305 -16.17 -0.27 33.97
C GLY A 305 -16.59 -1.32 34.96
N LEU A 306 -17.78 -1.87 34.79
CA LEU A 306 -18.15 -3.11 35.45
C LEU A 306 -18.06 -4.22 34.41
N SER A 307 -17.01 -5.03 34.50
CA SER A 307 -16.89 -6.32 33.83
C SER A 307 -16.31 -7.30 34.85
#